data_AF-A0A6M0BBD5-F1
#
_entry.id   AF-A0A6M0BBD5-F1
#
_cell.length_a   1.000
_cell.length_b   1.000
_cell.length_c   1.000
_cell.angle_alpha   90.00
_cell.angle_beta   90.00
_cell.angle_gamma   90.00
#
_symmetry.space_group_name_H-M   'P 1'
#
loop_
_entity.id
_entity.type
_entity.pdbx_description
1 polymer ?
#
loop_
_entity_poly.entity_id
_entity_poly.type
_entity_poly.pdbx_seq_one_letter_code
_entity_poly.pdbx_strand_id
1 'polypeptide(L)'
;MEVDQLMKHTAISLFCGAGGCSLGFKQAGYSILYANDKDAAAVETYRRNFPESLCSNEDIDNVDFGQVLSEIVMKPGELDILIGGPPCQGFSTAGSRFWDDPRNNLLKQYVKALTILKPKWFIMENVEGLLTSNKGKYVYEAAKAFIELGYWIIIEKIYSQEYGVPQRRKRVLIIGNRLGHEFRMPAPQFQVSGQLFRNSDITISHAINSLPPATKDKGTLLIPLTSPPQDDFDSFIRGNATQISDHYYPIINGIQLKRITALKPGQTMKDLPEELQHKSFKKRANRRVADGMPTEKRGGAPSGLKRLIGNEPSLTITGAATRELIHPVENRPLTIREAARIQTFPDDFVFCGNASHKIQQIGNAIPPILARVFAEHIRDDYGFEGDQDNEGRMLGFLLTKAGAMSPALKNTE
;
A
#
# COMPACT_ATOMS: atom_id res chain seq x y z
N MET A 1 7.46 35.67 -21.64
CA MET A 1 6.35 35.25 -20.77
C MET A 1 6.93 34.37 -19.69
N GLU A 2 7.58 35.02 -18.72
CA GLU A 2 7.82 34.47 -17.39
C GLU A 2 6.53 34.69 -16.60
N VAL A 3 6.01 33.63 -15.95
CA VAL A 3 5.37 33.55 -14.62
C VAL A 3 4.97 32.07 -14.46
N ASP A 4 5.43 31.43 -13.38
CA ASP A 4 5.18 30.05 -12.91
C ASP A 4 5.93 28.86 -13.56
N GLN A 5 7.26 28.87 -13.47
CA GLN A 5 7.93 27.65 -12.98
C GLN A 5 7.86 27.65 -11.45
N LEU A 6 6.69 27.35 -10.89
CA LEU A 6 6.59 26.93 -9.49
C LEU A 6 7.63 25.82 -9.29
N MET A 7 8.61 26.06 -8.41
CA MET A 7 9.63 25.09 -8.05
C MET A 7 8.94 23.80 -7.59
N LYS A 8 8.90 22.78 -8.46
CA LYS A 8 8.28 21.50 -8.13
C LYS A 8 9.17 20.79 -7.10
N HIS A 9 8.61 20.47 -5.94
CA HIS A 9 9.31 19.69 -4.93
C HIS A 9 9.76 18.35 -5.49
N THR A 10 10.95 17.92 -5.08
CA THR A 10 11.67 16.81 -5.70
C THR A 10 11.59 15.53 -4.87
N ALA A 11 11.42 14.40 -5.53
CA ALA A 11 11.33 13.11 -4.84
C ALA A 11 12.17 12.02 -5.50
N ILE A 12 12.70 11.12 -4.68
CA ILE A 12 13.25 9.83 -5.11
C ILE A 12 12.39 8.71 -4.52
N SER A 13 12.05 7.69 -5.32
CA SER A 13 11.24 6.54 -4.90
C SER A 13 12.02 5.23 -4.94
N LEU A 14 12.41 4.70 -3.78
CA LEU A 14 13.05 3.37 -3.68
C LEU A 14 12.00 2.29 -3.45
N PHE A 15 12.24 1.09 -4.01
CA PHE A 15 11.27 -0.01 -3.97
C PHE A 15 9.91 0.42 -4.53
N CYS A 16 9.94 1.09 -5.69
CA CYS A 16 8.80 1.86 -6.17
C CYS A 16 7.60 0.99 -6.60
N GLY A 17 7.82 -0.29 -6.87
CA GLY A 17 6.81 -1.18 -7.42
C GLY A 17 6.17 -0.60 -8.68
N ALA A 18 4.85 -0.73 -8.81
CA ALA A 18 4.13 -0.07 -9.91
C ALA A 18 4.09 1.46 -9.79
N GLY A 19 4.51 2.06 -8.67
CA GLY A 19 4.52 3.51 -8.48
C GLY A 19 3.27 4.08 -7.82
N GLY A 20 2.55 3.29 -7.00
CA GLY A 20 1.38 3.80 -6.27
C GLY A 20 1.69 4.97 -5.32
N CYS A 21 2.82 4.89 -4.60
CA CYS A 21 3.30 6.00 -3.78
C CYS A 21 3.67 7.21 -4.64
N SER A 22 4.50 6.99 -5.67
CA SER A 22 4.92 8.01 -6.63
C SER A 22 3.74 8.73 -7.30
N LEU A 23 2.65 8.01 -7.60
CA LEU A 23 1.46 8.61 -8.20
C LEU A 23 0.83 9.63 -7.26
N GLY A 24 0.67 9.28 -5.98
CA GLY A 24 0.12 10.21 -4.99
C GLY A 24 0.98 11.45 -4.82
N PHE A 25 2.31 11.29 -4.77
CA PHE A 25 3.25 12.41 -4.72
C PHE A 25 3.20 13.28 -5.98
N LYS A 26 3.15 12.66 -7.17
CA LYS A 26 2.99 13.39 -8.44
C LYS A 26 1.68 14.18 -8.49
N GLN A 27 0.58 13.60 -8.00
CA GLN A 27 -0.71 14.27 -7.88
C GLN A 27 -0.67 15.44 -6.89
N ALA A 28 0.16 15.35 -5.85
CA ALA A 28 0.47 16.46 -4.94
C ALA A 28 1.52 17.45 -5.51
N GLY A 29 1.85 17.39 -6.80
CA GLY A 29 2.73 18.37 -7.46
C GLY A 29 4.24 18.10 -7.34
N TYR A 30 4.65 16.95 -6.81
CA TYR A 30 6.07 16.59 -6.74
C TYR A 30 6.59 16.07 -8.09
N SER A 31 7.84 16.40 -8.40
CA SER A 31 8.63 15.79 -9.47
C SER A 31 9.38 14.57 -8.96
N ILE A 32 9.01 13.39 -9.44
CA ILE A 32 9.77 12.17 -9.13
C ILE A 32 10.97 12.10 -10.07
N LEU A 33 12.17 12.32 -9.55
CA LEU A 33 13.39 12.42 -10.35
C LEU A 33 14.00 11.05 -10.66
N TYR A 34 13.96 10.15 -9.67
CA TYR A 34 14.51 8.81 -9.76
C TYR A 34 13.63 7.80 -9.04
N ALA A 35 13.55 6.60 -9.60
CA ALA A 35 12.93 5.45 -8.98
C ALA A 35 13.76 4.18 -9.16
N ASN A 36 13.64 3.24 -8.22
CA ASN A 36 14.28 1.93 -8.31
C ASN A 36 13.31 0.82 -7.91
N ASP A 37 13.30 -0.25 -8.68
CA ASP A 37 12.77 -1.55 -8.27
C ASP A 37 13.56 -2.66 -9.00
N LYS A 38 13.51 -3.88 -8.49
CA LYS A 38 14.14 -5.05 -9.12
C LYS A 38 13.17 -5.91 -9.93
N ASP A 39 11.87 -5.72 -9.75
CA ASP A 39 10.84 -6.44 -10.50
C ASP A 39 10.64 -5.78 -11.87
N ALA A 40 11.08 -6.49 -12.92
CA ALA A 40 11.05 -5.96 -14.28
C ALA A 40 9.63 -5.56 -14.76
N ALA A 41 8.58 -6.28 -14.34
CA ALA A 41 7.21 -5.96 -14.74
C ALA A 41 6.67 -4.72 -14.01
N ALA A 42 7.08 -4.52 -12.76
CA ALA A 42 6.81 -3.31 -12.00
C ALA A 42 7.55 -2.11 -12.60
N VAL A 43 8.82 -2.26 -12.98
CA VAL A 43 9.61 -1.20 -13.64
C VAL A 43 9.02 -0.82 -15.00
N GLU A 44 8.58 -1.81 -15.80
CA GLU A 44 7.88 -1.54 -17.06
C GLU A 44 6.59 -0.74 -16.84
N THR A 45 5.83 -1.11 -15.80
CA THR A 45 4.64 -0.37 -15.36
C THR A 45 4.99 1.05 -14.93
N TYR A 46 6.05 1.21 -14.13
CA TYR A 46 6.49 2.50 -13.65
C TYR A 46 6.86 3.43 -14.83
N ARG A 47 7.76 2.99 -15.72
CA ARG A 47 8.18 3.77 -16.90
C ARG A 47 7.01 4.16 -17.80
N ARG A 48 5.97 3.32 -17.88
CA ARG A 48 4.77 3.62 -18.68
C ARG A 48 3.96 4.79 -18.12
N ASN A 49 3.91 4.95 -16.80
CA ASN A 49 3.09 5.98 -16.12
C ASN A 49 3.90 7.21 -15.68
N PHE A 50 5.23 7.10 -15.60
CA PHE A 50 6.17 8.15 -15.21
C PHE A 50 7.31 8.29 -16.25
N PRO A 51 6.99 8.60 -17.52
CA PRO A 51 8.00 8.69 -18.58
C PRO A 51 9.06 9.77 -18.34
N GLU A 52 8.77 10.75 -17.49
CA GLU A 52 9.70 11.81 -17.08
C GLU A 52 10.68 11.40 -15.97
N SER A 53 10.41 10.33 -15.24
CA SER A 53 11.25 9.85 -14.14
C SER A 53 12.28 8.86 -14.66
N LEU A 54 13.53 8.99 -14.21
CA LEU A 54 14.49 7.90 -14.34
C LEU A 54 14.00 6.72 -13.50
N CYS A 55 14.06 5.51 -14.03
CA CYS A 55 13.67 4.31 -13.29
C CYS A 55 14.66 3.17 -13.59
N SER A 56 15.46 2.78 -12.62
CA SER A 56 16.39 1.65 -12.73
C SER A 56 15.66 0.31 -12.50
N ASN A 57 16.12 -0.74 -13.18
CA ASN A 57 15.69 -2.13 -12.95
C ASN A 57 16.86 -2.91 -12.35
N GLU A 58 17.13 -2.68 -11.08
CA GLU A 58 18.33 -3.18 -10.40
C GLU A 58 17.97 -3.61 -8.98
N ASP A 59 18.65 -4.65 -8.47
CA ASP A 59 18.63 -4.90 -7.04
C ASP A 59 19.26 -3.70 -6.31
N ILE A 60 18.64 -3.27 -5.23
CA ILE A 60 19.03 -2.07 -4.48
C ILE A 60 20.49 -2.12 -4.01
N ASP A 61 21.04 -3.32 -3.84
CA ASP A 61 22.45 -3.53 -3.50
C ASP A 61 23.44 -2.98 -4.54
N ASN A 62 23.01 -2.89 -5.80
CA ASN A 62 23.82 -2.43 -6.92
C ASN A 62 23.64 -0.94 -7.21
N VAL A 63 22.70 -0.26 -6.54
CA VAL A 63 22.43 1.16 -6.78
C VAL A 63 23.52 2.02 -6.14
N ASP A 64 24.20 2.81 -6.96
CA ASP A 64 25.13 3.85 -6.50
C ASP A 64 24.40 5.19 -6.36
N PHE A 65 24.07 5.55 -5.12
CA PHE A 65 23.36 6.80 -4.82
C PHE A 65 24.17 8.07 -5.15
N GLY A 66 25.51 8.00 -5.22
CA GLY A 66 26.35 9.11 -5.67
C GLY A 66 26.26 9.32 -7.17
N GLN A 67 26.19 8.23 -7.94
CA GLN A 67 25.88 8.29 -9.37
C GLN A 67 24.45 8.80 -9.61
N VAL A 68 23.47 8.32 -8.84
CA VAL A 68 22.08 8.81 -8.93
C VAL A 68 22.03 10.34 -8.77
N LEU A 69 22.68 10.89 -7.74
CA LEU A 69 22.78 12.34 -7.53
C LEU A 69 23.39 13.07 -8.73
N SER A 70 24.44 12.49 -9.33
CA SER A 70 25.09 13.05 -10.52
C SER A 70 24.16 13.06 -11.73
N GLU A 71 23.40 11.99 -11.95
CA GLU A 71 22.45 11.84 -13.06
C GLU A 71 21.27 12.82 -12.96
N ILE A 72 20.74 13.03 -11.75
CA ILE A 72 19.67 14.00 -11.50
C ILE A 72 20.18 15.42 -11.25
N VAL A 73 21.50 15.65 -11.35
CA VAL A 73 22.18 16.94 -11.18
C VAL A 73 21.82 17.60 -9.84
N MET A 74 22.02 16.87 -8.75
CA MET A 74 21.64 17.27 -7.40
C MET A 74 22.78 17.02 -6.40
N LYS A 75 22.95 17.90 -5.41
CA LYS A 75 23.92 17.69 -4.32
C LYS A 75 23.28 16.96 -3.13
N PRO A 76 24.09 16.23 -2.32
CA PRO A 76 23.62 15.73 -1.04
C PRO A 76 22.99 16.85 -0.21
N GLY A 77 21.78 16.61 0.29
CA GLY A 77 21.06 17.58 1.11
C GLY A 77 20.00 18.41 0.37
N GLU A 78 20.02 18.45 -0.96
CA GLU A 78 19.08 19.24 -1.76
C GLU A 78 17.75 18.51 -2.02
N LEU A 79 17.74 17.18 -2.00
CA LEU A 79 16.53 16.38 -2.25
C LEU A 79 15.45 16.70 -1.22
N ASP A 80 14.25 17.04 -1.69
CA ASP A 80 13.16 17.39 -0.78
C ASP A 80 12.62 16.16 -0.04
N ILE A 81 12.38 15.04 -0.73
CA ILE A 81 11.89 13.83 -0.06
C ILE A 81 12.38 12.50 -0.65
N LEU A 82 12.73 11.56 0.22
CA LEU A 82 12.94 10.15 -0.13
C LEU A 82 11.72 9.32 0.30
N ILE A 83 11.08 8.65 -0.65
CA ILE A 83 9.95 7.73 -0.37
C ILE A 83 10.36 6.29 -0.65
N GLY A 84 9.86 5.34 0.13
CA GLY A 84 10.04 3.92 -0.18
C GLY A 84 9.50 2.97 0.86
N GLY A 85 9.26 1.72 0.44
CA GLY A 85 8.76 0.66 1.30
C GLY A 85 9.65 -0.58 1.21
N PRO A 86 10.80 -0.64 1.91
CA PRO A 86 11.69 -1.79 1.84
C PRO A 86 10.95 -3.07 2.25
N PRO A 87 10.91 -4.09 1.38
CA PRO A 87 10.17 -5.33 1.64
C PRO A 87 10.54 -5.98 2.98
N CYS A 88 9.48 -6.36 3.71
CA CYS A 88 9.54 -7.05 5.00
C CYS A 88 9.70 -8.57 4.81
N GLN A 89 10.79 -9.07 4.19
CA GLN A 89 11.01 -10.51 4.02
C GLN A 89 12.03 -11.06 5.02
N GLY A 90 11.58 -11.96 5.92
CA GLY A 90 12.50 -12.79 6.72
C GLY A 90 12.59 -12.52 8.22
N PHE A 91 11.53 -12.09 8.90
CA PHE A 91 11.56 -12.01 10.37
C PHE A 91 11.44 -13.38 11.03
N SER A 92 12.53 -14.13 11.09
CA SER A 92 12.64 -15.30 11.96
C SER A 92 13.65 -15.09 13.09
N THR A 93 13.35 -15.72 14.22
CA THR A 93 14.02 -15.60 15.52
C THR A 93 15.40 -16.26 15.55
N ALA A 94 16.46 -15.60 15.06
CA ALA A 94 17.82 -16.15 15.19
C ALA A 94 18.88 -15.07 15.42
N GLY A 95 19.35 -14.98 16.67
CA GLY A 95 20.75 -15.02 17.14
C GLY A 95 21.87 -14.11 16.61
N SER A 96 21.79 -13.47 15.44
CA SER A 96 22.88 -12.64 14.92
C SER A 96 22.82 -11.18 15.38
N ARG A 97 23.94 -10.45 15.30
CA ARG A 97 23.94 -8.99 15.36
C ARG A 97 23.01 -8.46 14.26
N PHE A 98 22.16 -7.50 14.60
CA PHE A 98 21.08 -7.02 13.73
C PHE A 98 21.57 -6.59 12.35
N TRP A 99 22.62 -5.77 12.33
CA TRP A 99 23.20 -5.23 11.11
C TRP A 99 24.08 -6.23 10.35
N ASP A 100 24.33 -7.42 10.89
CA ASP A 100 25.05 -8.48 10.19
C ASP A 100 24.08 -9.50 9.56
N ASP A 101 22.78 -9.38 9.88
CA ASP A 101 21.74 -10.24 9.35
C ASP A 101 21.47 -9.93 7.88
N PRO A 102 21.60 -10.90 6.95
CA PRO A 102 21.26 -10.69 5.53
C PRO A 102 19.78 -10.36 5.33
N ARG A 103 18.90 -10.73 6.27
CA ARG A 103 17.46 -10.44 6.21
C ARG A 103 17.15 -8.95 6.41
N ASN A 104 18.10 -8.20 6.97
CA ASN A 104 18.01 -6.76 7.19
C ASN A 104 18.62 -5.92 6.08
N ASN A 105 19.08 -6.56 5.01
CA ASN A 105 19.83 -5.88 3.97
C ASN A 105 19.04 -4.74 3.30
N LEU A 106 17.75 -4.91 3.07
CA LEU A 106 16.90 -3.88 2.45
C LEU A 106 16.78 -2.62 3.34
N LEU A 107 16.71 -2.79 4.67
CA LEU A 107 16.74 -1.67 5.61
C LEU A 107 18.11 -0.98 5.61
N LYS A 108 19.21 -1.75 5.55
CA LYS A 108 20.57 -1.19 5.44
C LYS A 108 20.73 -0.32 4.20
N GLN A 109 20.22 -0.77 3.06
CA GLN A 109 20.32 0.01 1.82
C GLN A 109 19.46 1.27 1.87
N TYR A 110 18.30 1.23 2.53
CA TYR A 110 17.51 2.44 2.78
C TYR A 110 18.25 3.44 3.69
N VAL A 111 18.89 2.96 4.77
CA VAL A 111 19.74 3.80 5.64
C VAL A 111 20.94 4.35 4.86
N LYS A 112 21.60 3.55 4.01
CA LYS A 112 22.69 4.00 3.13
C LYS A 112 22.23 5.11 2.18
N ALA A 113 21.04 4.99 1.62
CA ALA A 113 20.44 6.04 0.79
C ALA A 113 20.27 7.33 1.60
N LEU A 114 19.74 7.27 2.82
CA LEU A 114 19.60 8.46 3.69
C LEU A 114 20.96 9.10 4.02
N THR A 115 22.00 8.30 4.27
CA THR A 115 23.36 8.78 4.55
C THR A 115 23.95 9.58 3.38
N ILE A 116 23.73 9.11 2.14
CA ILE A 116 24.33 9.70 0.93
C ILE A 116 23.47 10.84 0.39
N LEU A 117 22.16 10.61 0.24
CA LEU A 117 21.23 11.58 -0.34
C LEU A 117 20.91 12.73 0.62
N LYS A 118 20.86 12.44 1.92
CA LYS A 118 20.49 13.39 3.00
C LYS A 118 19.22 14.19 2.67
N PRO A 119 18.11 13.55 2.27
CA PRO A 119 16.90 14.28 1.90
C PRO A 119 16.38 15.13 3.07
N LYS A 120 15.65 16.22 2.76
CA LYS A 120 15.01 17.05 3.80
C LYS A 120 13.97 16.25 4.59
N TRP A 121 13.22 15.42 3.89
CA TRP A 121 12.22 14.50 4.43
C TRP A 121 12.46 13.06 3.97
N PHE A 122 11.96 12.10 4.73
CA PHE A 122 11.73 10.75 4.20
C PHE A 122 10.41 10.15 4.70
N ILE A 123 9.84 9.27 3.88
CA ILE A 123 8.74 8.38 4.28
C ILE A 123 9.17 6.95 4.00
N MET A 124 9.25 6.16 5.06
CA MET A 124 9.39 4.72 5.00
C MET A 124 8.08 4.04 5.39
N GLU A 125 7.45 3.35 4.44
CA GLU A 125 6.23 2.57 4.68
C GLU A 125 6.55 1.11 4.99
N ASN A 126 5.79 0.50 5.89
CA ASN A 126 5.82 -0.93 6.09
C ASN A 126 4.52 -1.55 6.64
N VAL A 127 4.50 -2.88 6.68
CA VAL A 127 3.42 -3.68 7.28
C VAL A 127 3.48 -3.68 8.82
N GLU A 128 2.34 -3.94 9.47
CA GLU A 128 2.21 -4.02 10.96
C GLU A 128 3.20 -5.03 11.57
N GLY A 129 3.62 -6.05 10.81
CA GLY A 129 4.61 -7.04 11.25
C GLY A 129 5.96 -6.43 11.64
N LEU A 130 6.35 -5.27 11.09
CA LEU A 130 7.58 -4.56 11.46
C LEU A 130 7.67 -4.29 12.97
N LEU A 131 6.53 -3.94 13.59
CA LEU A 131 6.44 -3.57 15.01
C LEU A 131 6.71 -4.76 15.95
N THR A 132 6.28 -5.95 15.55
CA THR A 132 6.32 -7.15 16.40
C THR A 132 7.50 -8.07 16.09
N SER A 133 8.12 -7.88 14.93
CA SER A 133 9.19 -8.75 14.43
C SER A 133 10.40 -8.71 15.36
N ASN A 134 10.95 -9.89 15.65
CA ASN A 134 12.05 -10.09 16.61
C ASN A 134 11.83 -9.30 17.92
N LYS A 135 10.62 -9.37 18.48
CA LYS A 135 10.21 -8.68 19.71
C LYS A 135 10.40 -7.16 19.67
N GLY A 136 10.22 -6.55 18.49
CA GLY A 136 10.34 -5.10 18.27
C GLY A 136 11.76 -4.63 17.96
N LYS A 137 12.76 -5.52 17.89
CA LYS A 137 14.14 -5.13 17.61
C LYS A 137 14.30 -4.42 16.25
N TYR A 138 13.55 -4.83 15.22
CA TYR A 138 13.67 -4.20 13.89
C TYR A 138 13.22 -2.74 13.87
N VAL A 139 12.07 -2.44 14.46
CA VAL A 139 11.61 -1.04 14.52
C VAL A 139 12.53 -0.20 15.41
N TYR A 140 13.07 -0.77 16.49
CA TYR A 140 14.03 -0.08 17.35
C TYR A 140 15.33 0.28 16.62
N GLU A 141 15.96 -0.68 15.94
CA GLU A 141 17.22 -0.45 15.22
C GLU A 141 17.04 0.49 14.02
N ALA A 142 15.90 0.42 13.33
CA ALA A 142 15.56 1.39 12.29
C ALA A 142 15.43 2.80 12.86
N ALA A 143 14.62 2.97 13.93
CA ALA A 143 14.43 4.26 14.60
C ALA A 143 15.76 4.84 15.08
N LYS A 144 16.59 4.01 15.72
CA LYS A 144 17.92 4.39 16.19
C LYS A 144 18.80 4.89 15.04
N ALA A 145 18.88 4.15 13.93
CA ALA A 145 19.69 4.56 12.79
C ALA A 145 19.22 5.90 12.18
N PHE A 146 17.92 6.13 12.08
CA PHE A 146 17.40 7.41 11.55
C PHE A 146 17.70 8.59 12.49
N ILE A 147 17.58 8.39 13.80
CA ILE A 147 17.94 9.39 14.82
C ILE A 147 19.44 9.69 14.78
N GLU A 148 20.30 8.66 14.69
CA GLU A 148 21.76 8.84 14.60
C GLU A 148 22.19 9.55 13.30
N LEU A 149 21.36 9.51 12.25
CA LEU A 149 21.55 10.29 11.02
C LEU A 149 21.06 11.74 11.12
N GLY A 150 20.54 12.17 12.27
CA GLY A 150 20.08 13.54 12.52
C GLY A 150 18.61 13.79 12.21
N TYR A 151 17.79 12.75 11.95
CA TYR A 151 16.37 12.96 11.65
C TYR A 151 15.50 13.02 12.91
N TRP A 152 14.53 13.93 12.89
CA TRP A 152 13.40 13.96 13.79
C TRP A 152 12.33 13.03 13.22
N ILE A 153 12.02 11.95 13.93
CA ILE A 153 11.17 10.88 13.39
C ILE A 153 9.89 10.67 14.17
N ILE A 154 8.82 10.33 13.46
CA ILE A 154 7.58 9.80 14.02
C ILE A 154 7.32 8.41 13.46
N ILE A 155 6.81 7.50 14.29
CA ILE A 155 6.38 6.15 13.89
C ILE A 155 4.92 5.99 14.28
N GLU A 156 4.04 5.80 13.29
CA GLU A 156 2.61 5.62 13.55
C GLU A 156 2.01 4.48 12.74
N LYS A 157 1.11 3.73 13.40
CA LYS A 157 0.24 2.76 12.72
C LYS A 157 -1.08 3.42 12.32
N ILE A 158 -1.30 3.52 11.02
CA ILE A 158 -2.48 4.14 10.42
C ILE A 158 -3.41 3.12 9.76
N TYR A 159 -4.66 3.52 9.53
CA TYR A 159 -5.66 2.77 8.77
C TYR A 159 -5.99 3.53 7.49
N SER A 160 -5.72 2.92 6.32
CA SER A 160 -5.81 3.61 5.02
C SER A 160 -7.20 4.18 4.73
N GLN A 161 -8.25 3.53 5.24
CA GLN A 161 -9.65 3.97 5.11
C GLN A 161 -9.98 5.28 5.81
N GLU A 162 -9.20 5.67 6.82
CA GLU A 162 -9.34 6.98 7.46
C GLU A 162 -8.85 8.11 6.54
N TYR A 163 -8.19 7.76 5.44
CA TYR A 163 -7.61 8.65 4.44
C TYR A 163 -8.17 8.35 3.04
N GLY A 164 -9.42 7.92 2.95
CA GLY A 164 -10.16 7.81 1.67
C GLY A 164 -9.88 6.54 0.86
N VAL A 165 -9.21 5.54 1.42
CA VAL A 165 -8.99 4.25 0.73
C VAL A 165 -10.13 3.28 1.07
N PRO A 166 -10.88 2.72 0.10
CA PRO A 166 -12.05 1.87 0.33
C PRO A 166 -11.69 0.45 0.80
N GLN A 167 -10.82 0.34 1.80
CA GLN A 167 -10.21 -0.90 2.25
C GLN A 167 -9.64 -0.80 3.67
N ARG A 168 -9.86 -1.86 4.46
CA ARG A 168 -9.24 -2.09 5.76
C ARG A 168 -7.78 -2.53 5.64
N ARG A 169 -6.88 -1.58 5.37
CA ARG A 169 -5.43 -1.81 5.29
C ARG A 169 -4.71 -0.99 6.35
N LYS A 170 -4.05 -1.68 7.26
CA LYS A 170 -3.16 -1.07 8.25
C LYS A 170 -1.76 -0.89 7.65
N ARG A 171 -1.10 0.22 8.00
CA ARG A 171 0.29 0.51 7.65
C ARG A 171 1.03 1.18 8.78
N VAL A 172 2.32 0.93 8.84
CA VAL A 172 3.26 1.60 9.72
C VAL A 172 4.02 2.59 8.86
N LEU A 173 3.90 3.86 9.17
CA LEU A 173 4.67 4.91 8.52
C LEU A 173 5.74 5.38 9.49
N ILE A 174 6.97 5.44 9.01
CA ILE A 174 8.08 6.13 9.66
C ILE A 174 8.37 7.35 8.81
N ILE A 175 8.11 8.53 9.36
CA ILE A 175 8.33 9.81 8.67
C ILE A 175 9.41 10.55 9.44
N GLY A 176 10.43 11.02 8.73
CA GLY A 176 11.51 11.80 9.32
C GLY A 176 11.79 13.08 8.57
N ASN A 177 12.23 14.11 9.31
CA ASN A 177 12.73 15.36 8.74
C ASN A 177 14.03 15.80 9.39
N ARG A 178 14.86 16.55 8.67
CA ARG A 178 16.10 17.16 9.17
C ARG A 178 16.04 18.70 9.19
N LEU A 179 14.84 19.24 9.23
CA LEU A 179 14.53 20.67 9.16
C LEU A 179 14.06 21.25 10.51
N GLY A 180 14.02 20.41 11.56
CA GLY A 180 13.56 20.81 12.88
C GLY A 180 12.03 20.95 13.02
N HIS A 181 11.26 20.33 12.13
CA HIS A 181 9.80 20.37 12.24
C HIS A 181 9.29 19.37 13.28
N GLU A 182 8.45 19.84 14.22
CA GLU A 182 7.66 19.00 15.12
C GLU A 182 6.47 18.37 14.38
N PHE A 183 6.78 17.48 13.44
CA PHE A 183 5.79 16.86 12.57
C PHE A 183 4.76 16.02 13.34
N ARG A 184 3.50 16.20 12.96
CA ARG A 184 2.34 15.41 13.39
C ARG A 184 1.64 14.82 12.18
N MET A 185 1.15 13.59 12.30
CA MET A 185 0.38 12.94 11.25
C MET A 185 -0.88 13.75 10.90
N PRO A 186 -1.31 13.77 9.62
CA PRO A 186 -2.58 14.38 9.24
C PRO A 186 -3.73 13.69 9.96
N ALA A 187 -4.70 14.48 10.40
CA ALA A 187 -5.89 13.97 11.05
C ALA A 187 -6.67 13.03 10.10
N PRO A 188 -7.31 11.97 10.63
CA PRO A 188 -8.28 11.17 9.89
C PRO A 188 -9.31 12.06 9.17
N GLN A 189 -9.48 11.87 7.87
CA GLN A 189 -10.42 12.62 7.04
C GLN A 189 -11.80 11.94 6.97
N PHE A 190 -11.85 10.63 7.24
CA PHE A 190 -13.06 9.82 7.15
C PHE A 190 -13.38 9.13 8.47
N GLN A 191 -14.67 9.03 8.78
CA GLN A 191 -15.11 8.35 9.99
C GLN A 191 -15.07 6.84 9.79
N VAL A 192 -14.50 6.14 10.77
CA VAL A 192 -14.48 4.67 10.80
C VAL A 192 -15.02 4.17 12.13
N SER A 193 -15.97 3.24 12.07
CA SER A 193 -16.64 2.74 13.28
C SER A 193 -17.09 1.28 13.15
N GLY A 194 -17.72 0.78 14.19
CA GLY A 194 -18.22 -0.59 14.25
C GLY A 194 -17.14 -1.65 14.47
N GLN A 195 -17.57 -2.90 14.60
CA GLN A 195 -16.67 -4.02 14.86
C GLN A 195 -15.68 -4.20 13.70
N LEU A 196 -14.38 -4.22 14.01
CA LEU A 196 -13.30 -4.32 13.02
C LEU A 196 -13.31 -3.18 11.98
N PHE A 197 -13.83 -2.00 12.35
CA PHE A 197 -13.87 -0.79 11.51
C PHE A 197 -14.54 -1.02 10.16
N ARG A 198 -15.72 -1.64 10.19
CA ARG A 198 -16.51 -1.98 8.98
C ARG A 198 -17.40 -0.84 8.49
N ASN A 199 -17.79 0.08 9.36
CA ASN A 199 -18.60 1.23 8.98
C ASN A 199 -17.63 2.34 8.57
N SER A 200 -17.81 2.86 7.36
CA SER A 200 -16.93 3.86 6.74
C SER A 200 -17.70 4.58 5.64
N ASP A 201 -17.45 5.87 5.48
CA ASP A 201 -18.05 6.66 4.42
C ASP A 201 -17.53 6.23 3.03
N ILE A 202 -16.31 5.70 2.96
CA ILE A 202 -15.73 5.14 1.75
C ILE A 202 -15.88 3.61 1.71
N THR A 203 -16.44 3.07 0.61
CA THR A 203 -16.87 1.67 0.50
C THR A 203 -16.44 1.03 -0.82
N ILE A 204 -16.57 -0.29 -0.95
CA ILE A 204 -16.32 -0.99 -2.21
C ILE A 204 -17.21 -0.45 -3.33
N SER A 205 -18.48 -0.19 -3.05
CA SER A 205 -19.43 0.32 -4.03
C SER A 205 -19.03 1.69 -4.57
N HIS A 206 -18.48 2.59 -3.74
CA HIS A 206 -17.91 3.87 -4.21
C HIS A 206 -16.77 3.64 -5.22
N ALA A 207 -15.96 2.60 -5.05
CA ALA A 207 -14.85 2.30 -5.95
C ALA A 207 -15.29 1.68 -7.28
N ILE A 208 -16.23 0.74 -7.28
CA ILE A 208 -16.43 -0.14 -8.45
C ILE A 208 -17.73 0.10 -9.21
N ASN A 209 -18.73 0.77 -8.64
CA ASN A 209 -20.04 0.90 -9.29
C ASN A 209 -20.02 1.80 -10.55
N SER A 210 -19.03 2.69 -10.67
CA SER A 210 -18.85 3.54 -11.85
C SER A 210 -17.96 2.91 -12.93
N LEU A 211 -17.72 1.59 -12.89
CA LEU A 211 -17.12 0.84 -13.99
C LEU A 211 -18.20 0.44 -15.02
N PRO A 212 -17.87 0.39 -16.32
CA PRO A 212 -18.70 -0.34 -17.29
C PRO A 212 -18.71 -1.84 -16.94
N PRO A 213 -19.68 -2.63 -17.44
CA PRO A 213 -19.71 -4.06 -17.19
C PRO A 213 -18.40 -4.79 -17.59
N ALA A 214 -17.91 -5.66 -16.71
CA ALA A 214 -16.71 -6.45 -16.95
C ALA A 214 -16.87 -7.40 -18.15
N THR A 215 -15.82 -7.50 -18.96
CA THR A 215 -15.76 -8.44 -20.09
C THR A 215 -15.22 -9.82 -19.70
N LYS A 216 -15.44 -10.81 -20.57
CA LYS A 216 -14.78 -12.13 -20.48
C LYS A 216 -13.42 -12.18 -21.18
N ASP A 217 -13.16 -11.21 -22.04
CA ASP A 217 -12.02 -11.21 -22.95
C ASP A 217 -10.88 -10.36 -22.39
N LYS A 218 -9.75 -11.00 -22.09
CA LYS A 218 -8.61 -10.40 -21.38
C LYS A 218 -8.01 -9.15 -22.07
N GLY A 219 -8.16 -9.03 -23.39
CA GLY A 219 -7.59 -7.95 -24.18
C GLY A 219 -8.55 -6.79 -24.48
N THR A 220 -9.81 -6.88 -24.08
CA THR A 220 -10.80 -5.85 -24.42
C THR A 220 -10.54 -4.57 -23.62
N LEU A 221 -10.47 -3.46 -24.34
CA LEU A 221 -10.49 -2.11 -23.77
C LEU A 221 -11.95 -1.64 -23.75
N LEU A 222 -12.43 -1.29 -22.57
CA LEU A 222 -13.81 -0.86 -22.37
C LEU A 222 -13.91 0.67 -22.44
N ILE A 223 -15.06 1.18 -22.86
CA ILE A 223 -15.33 2.62 -22.87
C ILE A 223 -15.82 3.03 -21.47
N PRO A 224 -15.25 4.09 -20.84
CA PRO A 224 -15.74 4.62 -19.58
C PRO A 224 -17.20 5.06 -19.64
N LEU A 225 -17.86 5.13 -18.49
CA LEU A 225 -19.22 5.68 -18.41
C LEU A 225 -19.21 7.17 -18.77
N THR A 226 -20.19 7.60 -19.57
CA THR A 226 -20.36 9.00 -19.99
C THR A 226 -21.13 9.86 -18.99
N SER A 227 -21.74 9.23 -17.98
CA SER A 227 -22.39 9.97 -16.89
C SER A 227 -21.37 10.79 -16.10
N PRO A 228 -21.75 11.99 -15.60
CA PRO A 228 -20.86 12.77 -14.77
C PRO A 228 -20.42 11.99 -13.52
N PRO A 229 -19.24 12.28 -12.96
CA PRO A 229 -18.83 11.72 -11.68
C PRO A 229 -19.85 12.02 -10.57
N GLN A 230 -20.04 11.06 -9.67
CA GLN A 230 -21.01 11.19 -8.57
C GLN A 230 -20.50 12.08 -7.43
N ASP A 231 -19.19 12.08 -7.21
CA ASP A 231 -18.50 12.84 -6.17
C ASP A 231 -17.01 13.02 -6.55
N ASP A 232 -16.24 13.66 -5.67
CA ASP A 232 -14.81 13.92 -5.86
C ASP A 232 -13.98 12.62 -5.95
N PHE A 233 -14.38 11.56 -5.24
CA PHE A 233 -13.68 10.29 -5.28
C PHE A 233 -13.89 9.56 -6.61
N ASP A 234 -15.12 9.54 -7.12
CA ASP A 234 -15.46 9.01 -8.44
C ASP A 234 -14.75 9.81 -9.55
N SER A 235 -14.69 11.14 -9.42
CA SER A 235 -13.95 11.99 -10.34
C SER A 235 -12.46 11.65 -10.33
N PHE A 236 -11.87 11.50 -9.14
CA PHE A 236 -10.46 11.13 -8.97
C PHE A 236 -10.14 9.76 -9.60
N ILE A 237 -10.97 8.75 -9.34
CA ILE A 237 -10.72 7.38 -9.80
C ILE A 237 -10.93 7.22 -11.31
N ARG A 238 -11.90 7.93 -11.91
CA ARG A 238 -12.06 7.92 -13.37
C ARG A 238 -10.88 8.61 -14.07
N GLY A 239 -10.29 9.63 -13.44
CA GLY A 239 -9.16 10.36 -13.99
C GLY A 239 -9.44 10.89 -15.39
N ASN A 240 -8.44 10.84 -16.27
CA ASN A 240 -8.58 11.22 -17.68
C ASN A 240 -8.73 10.01 -18.60
N ALA A 241 -9.25 8.90 -18.08
CA ALA A 241 -9.35 7.66 -18.84
C ALA A 241 -10.28 7.83 -20.04
N THR A 242 -9.77 7.52 -21.23
CA THR A 242 -10.58 7.37 -22.45
C THR A 242 -10.94 5.90 -22.71
N GLN A 243 -10.23 4.98 -22.06
CA GLN A 243 -10.42 3.54 -22.16
C GLN A 243 -10.06 2.89 -20.81
N ILE A 244 -10.74 1.80 -20.49
CA ILE A 244 -10.53 1.01 -19.27
C ILE A 244 -9.96 -0.35 -19.65
N SER A 245 -8.74 -0.62 -19.20
CA SER A 245 -8.08 -1.90 -19.32
C SER A 245 -8.26 -2.75 -18.06
N ASP A 246 -7.94 -4.04 -18.15
CA ASP A 246 -7.86 -4.97 -17.02
C ASP A 246 -9.17 -5.19 -16.24
N HIS A 247 -10.30 -4.77 -16.82
CA HIS A 247 -11.65 -5.04 -16.31
C HIS A 247 -12.27 -6.27 -16.99
N TYR A 248 -11.62 -7.40 -16.76
CA TYR A 248 -12.05 -8.70 -17.27
C TYR A 248 -12.03 -9.76 -16.18
N TYR A 249 -12.76 -10.84 -16.41
CA TYR A 249 -12.70 -12.04 -15.58
C TYR A 249 -12.94 -13.29 -16.44
N PRO A 250 -12.19 -14.39 -16.21
CA PRO A 250 -12.35 -15.60 -17.00
C PRO A 250 -13.74 -16.22 -16.79
N ILE A 251 -14.17 -17.07 -17.73
CA ILE A 251 -15.36 -17.91 -17.55
C ILE A 251 -15.10 -18.86 -16.38
N ILE A 252 -16.05 -18.92 -15.44
CA ILE A 252 -15.96 -19.74 -14.24
C ILE A 252 -16.97 -20.86 -14.34
N ASN A 253 -16.48 -22.10 -14.26
CA ASN A 253 -17.29 -23.30 -14.43
C ASN A 253 -17.11 -24.26 -13.23
N GLY A 254 -17.94 -25.31 -13.20
CA GLY A 254 -17.78 -26.43 -12.28
C GLY A 254 -17.87 -26.05 -10.80
N ILE A 255 -17.02 -26.66 -9.98
CA ILE A 255 -17.05 -26.53 -8.52
C ILE A 255 -16.81 -25.09 -8.05
N GLN A 256 -16.02 -24.30 -8.79
CA GLN A 256 -15.73 -22.92 -8.39
C GLN A 256 -16.95 -22.02 -8.56
N LEU A 257 -17.72 -22.18 -9.65
CA LEU A 257 -18.98 -21.46 -9.82
C LEU A 257 -19.96 -21.82 -8.71
N LYS A 258 -20.13 -23.12 -8.42
CA LYS A 258 -21.00 -23.61 -7.33
C LYS A 258 -20.62 -22.98 -5.99
N ARG A 259 -19.33 -22.90 -5.66
CA ARG A 259 -18.83 -22.23 -4.44
C ARG A 259 -19.19 -20.75 -4.42
N ILE A 260 -18.89 -20.02 -5.49
CA ILE A 260 -19.14 -18.57 -5.56
C ILE A 260 -20.63 -18.28 -5.42
N THR A 261 -21.47 -19.00 -6.17
CA THR A 261 -22.93 -18.83 -6.15
C THR A 261 -23.54 -19.12 -4.77
N ALA A 262 -22.99 -20.08 -4.03
CA ALA A 262 -23.49 -20.44 -2.70
C ALA A 262 -23.13 -19.42 -1.59
N LEU A 263 -22.13 -18.56 -1.80
CA LEU A 263 -21.75 -17.53 -0.82
C LEU A 263 -22.73 -16.36 -0.85
N LYS A 264 -23.28 -15.99 0.30
CA LYS A 264 -23.97 -14.71 0.53
C LYS A 264 -22.97 -13.60 0.88
N PRO A 265 -23.32 -12.31 0.76
CA PRO A 265 -22.43 -11.22 1.13
C PRO A 265 -21.86 -11.39 2.55
N GLY A 266 -20.55 -11.20 2.70
CA GLY A 266 -19.82 -11.37 3.96
C GLY A 266 -19.38 -12.79 4.29
N GLN A 267 -19.96 -13.81 3.63
CA GLN A 267 -19.64 -15.21 3.85
C GLN A 267 -18.30 -15.61 3.22
N THR A 268 -17.72 -16.67 3.79
CA THR A 268 -16.40 -17.21 3.46
C THR A 268 -16.48 -18.72 3.20
N MET A 269 -15.37 -19.33 2.80
CA MET A 269 -15.24 -20.80 2.64
C MET A 269 -15.85 -21.63 3.78
N LYS A 270 -15.82 -21.14 5.03
CA LYS A 270 -16.37 -21.86 6.20
C LYS A 270 -17.90 -21.97 6.19
N ASP A 271 -18.56 -21.04 5.50
CA ASP A 271 -20.01 -20.89 5.48
C ASP A 271 -20.64 -21.70 4.33
N LEU A 272 -19.80 -22.33 3.50
CA LEU A 272 -20.24 -23.21 2.43
C LEU A 272 -20.68 -24.58 2.95
N PRO A 273 -21.65 -25.24 2.28
CA PRO A 273 -21.92 -26.66 2.47
C PRO A 273 -20.65 -27.50 2.40
N GLU A 274 -20.57 -28.55 3.23
CA GLU A 274 -19.34 -29.31 3.44
C GLU A 274 -18.79 -29.92 2.14
N GLU A 275 -19.66 -30.36 1.24
CA GLU A 275 -19.35 -30.89 -0.07
C GLU A 275 -18.73 -29.84 -1.02
N LEU A 276 -19.02 -28.56 -0.80
CA LEU A 276 -18.44 -27.45 -1.55
C LEU A 276 -17.15 -26.94 -0.91
N GLN A 277 -16.86 -27.24 0.36
CA GLN A 277 -15.63 -26.79 1.02
C GLN A 277 -14.37 -27.40 0.37
N HIS A 278 -13.35 -26.57 0.16
CA HIS A 278 -12.10 -27.02 -0.44
C HIS A 278 -11.33 -27.99 0.49
N LYS A 279 -10.70 -29.03 -0.07
CA LYS A 279 -9.95 -30.04 0.72
C LYS A 279 -8.88 -29.41 1.63
N SER A 280 -8.20 -28.37 1.16
CA SER A 280 -7.19 -27.67 1.97
C SER A 280 -7.80 -26.94 3.16
N PHE A 281 -9.04 -26.44 3.04
CA PHE A 281 -9.78 -25.85 4.15
C PHE A 281 -10.11 -26.91 5.20
N LYS A 282 -10.70 -28.05 4.79
CA LYS A 282 -11.01 -29.16 5.70
C LYS A 282 -9.77 -29.66 6.46
N LYS A 283 -8.66 -29.92 5.75
CA LYS A 283 -7.40 -30.42 6.36
C LYS A 283 -6.82 -29.45 7.40
N ARG A 284 -6.97 -28.14 7.21
CA ARG A 284 -6.47 -27.12 8.14
C ARG A 284 -7.47 -26.82 9.26
N ALA A 285 -8.77 -26.87 9.00
CA ALA A 285 -9.80 -26.80 10.04
C ALA A 285 -9.60 -27.93 11.07
N ASN A 286 -9.35 -29.16 10.62
CA ASN A 286 -9.08 -30.29 11.50
C ASN A 286 -7.78 -30.11 12.31
N ARG A 287 -6.73 -29.51 11.72
CA ARG A 287 -5.50 -29.17 12.46
C ARG A 287 -5.72 -28.11 13.54
N ARG A 288 -6.64 -27.15 13.32
CA ARG A 288 -6.96 -26.08 14.31
C ARG A 288 -7.65 -26.64 15.55
N VAL A 289 -8.43 -27.71 15.41
CA VAL A 289 -9.08 -28.40 16.53
C VAL A 289 -8.09 -29.27 17.31
N ALA A 290 -7.12 -29.88 16.62
CA ALA A 290 -6.23 -30.86 17.22
C ALA A 290 -5.12 -30.29 18.14
N ASP A 291 -4.75 -29.02 18.00
CA ASP A 291 -3.58 -28.45 18.71
C ASP A 291 -3.88 -27.23 19.58
N GLY A 292 -5.16 -26.90 19.79
CA GLY A 292 -5.63 -25.94 20.81
C GLY A 292 -5.18 -24.48 20.62
N MET A 293 -4.49 -24.14 19.53
CA MET A 293 -3.96 -22.79 19.35
C MET A 293 -5.02 -21.83 18.78
N PRO A 294 -5.26 -20.66 19.41
CA PRO A 294 -6.27 -19.70 18.95
C PRO A 294 -6.06 -19.26 17.51
N THR A 295 -7.16 -19.23 16.75
CA THR A 295 -7.21 -18.90 15.31
C THR A 295 -6.56 -17.56 14.95
N GLU A 296 -6.52 -16.63 15.88
CA GLU A 296 -6.02 -15.26 15.71
C GLU A 296 -4.48 -15.19 15.63
N LYS A 297 -3.77 -16.19 16.17
CA LYS A 297 -2.30 -16.28 16.16
C LYS A 297 -1.74 -17.03 14.96
N ARG A 298 -2.59 -17.56 14.08
CA ARG A 298 -2.18 -18.36 12.92
C ARG A 298 -2.67 -17.71 11.63
N GLY A 299 -1.75 -17.10 10.90
CA GLY A 299 -2.03 -16.36 9.67
C GLY A 299 -2.91 -17.14 8.66
N GLY A 300 -3.87 -16.41 8.07
CA GLY A 300 -4.57 -16.71 6.82
C GLY A 300 -5.46 -17.98 6.79
N ALA A 301 -6.76 -17.82 6.53
CA ALA A 301 -7.60 -18.95 6.14
C ALA A 301 -7.15 -19.54 4.79
N PRO A 302 -6.99 -20.87 4.64
CA PRO A 302 -6.63 -21.47 3.37
C PRO A 302 -7.78 -21.42 2.36
N SER A 303 -7.45 -21.09 1.10
CA SER A 303 -8.40 -20.87 -0.01
C SER A 303 -9.50 -19.88 0.39
N GLY A 304 -9.08 -18.62 0.61
CA GLY A 304 -9.83 -17.54 1.24
C GLY A 304 -10.94 -16.94 0.38
N LEU A 305 -11.77 -17.77 -0.27
CA LEU A 305 -12.97 -17.30 -0.95
C LEU A 305 -13.84 -16.55 0.05
N LYS A 306 -14.09 -15.28 -0.21
CA LYS A 306 -15.00 -14.42 0.54
C LYS A 306 -15.82 -13.55 -0.41
N ARG A 307 -17.14 -13.57 -0.27
CA ARG A 307 -18.00 -12.58 -0.91
C ARG A 307 -17.94 -11.28 -0.14
N LEU A 308 -17.55 -10.22 -0.84
CA LEU A 308 -17.47 -8.89 -0.28
C LEU A 308 -18.86 -8.32 -0.02
N ILE A 309 -18.92 -7.27 0.80
CA ILE A 309 -20.14 -6.50 1.08
C ILE A 309 -19.92 -5.13 0.46
N GLY A 310 -20.82 -4.70 -0.43
CA GLY A 310 -20.61 -3.49 -1.24
C GLY A 310 -20.53 -2.20 -0.41
N ASN A 311 -21.35 -2.11 0.64
CA ASN A 311 -21.38 -0.97 1.57
C ASN A 311 -20.40 -1.09 2.75
N GLU A 312 -19.42 -2.01 2.69
CA GLU A 312 -18.28 -2.04 3.61
C GLU A 312 -16.99 -1.69 2.82
N PRO A 313 -15.93 -1.22 3.50
CA PRO A 313 -14.58 -1.25 2.96
C PRO A 313 -14.12 -2.68 2.66
N SER A 314 -13.33 -2.83 1.60
CA SER A 314 -12.73 -4.12 1.24
C SER A 314 -11.83 -4.67 2.34
N LEU A 315 -11.62 -5.99 2.32
CA LEU A 315 -10.41 -6.55 2.91
C LEU A 315 -9.18 -6.07 2.14
N THR A 316 -8.00 -6.14 2.77
CA THR A 316 -6.72 -5.86 2.12
C THR A 316 -6.58 -6.62 0.80
N ILE A 317 -6.49 -5.89 -0.29
CA ILE A 317 -6.05 -6.30 -1.62
C ILE A 317 -4.59 -6.76 -1.50
N THR A 318 -4.38 -8.00 -1.93
CA THR A 318 -3.08 -8.66 -1.99
C THR A 318 -2.89 -9.25 -3.38
N GLY A 319 -1.71 -9.81 -3.68
CA GLY A 319 -1.48 -10.58 -4.92
C GLY A 319 -2.37 -11.83 -5.10
N ALA A 320 -3.25 -12.13 -4.15
CA ALA A 320 -4.24 -13.20 -4.25
C ALA A 320 -5.69 -12.68 -4.42
N ALA A 321 -5.91 -11.37 -4.45
CA ALA A 321 -7.26 -10.78 -4.40
C ALA A 321 -8.20 -11.31 -5.51
N THR A 322 -7.72 -11.45 -6.75
CA THR A 322 -8.52 -11.97 -7.88
C THR A 322 -8.83 -13.48 -7.80
N ARG A 323 -8.32 -14.18 -6.77
CA ARG A 323 -8.64 -15.59 -6.48
C ARG A 323 -9.47 -15.75 -5.21
N GLU A 324 -9.40 -14.78 -4.30
CA GLU A 324 -9.95 -14.88 -2.93
C GLU A 324 -11.16 -13.96 -2.73
N LEU A 325 -11.17 -12.78 -3.32
CA LEU A 325 -12.23 -11.79 -3.11
C LEU A 325 -13.26 -11.87 -4.23
N ILE A 326 -14.50 -12.16 -3.85
CA ILE A 326 -15.65 -12.30 -4.74
C ILE A 326 -16.44 -11.00 -4.76
N HIS A 327 -16.84 -10.58 -5.97
CA HIS A 327 -17.62 -9.37 -6.22
C HIS A 327 -18.88 -9.34 -5.32
N PRO A 328 -19.28 -8.16 -4.79
CA PRO A 328 -20.40 -8.09 -3.85
C PRO A 328 -21.70 -8.70 -4.38
N VAL A 329 -21.99 -8.49 -5.66
CA VAL A 329 -23.26 -8.89 -6.30
C VAL A 329 -23.07 -10.00 -7.34
N GLU A 330 -21.96 -9.98 -8.07
CA GLU A 330 -21.78 -10.85 -9.24
C GLU A 330 -21.12 -12.17 -8.85
N ASN A 331 -21.40 -13.23 -9.60
CA ASN A 331 -20.82 -14.56 -9.36
C ASN A 331 -19.44 -14.71 -10.00
N ARG A 332 -18.52 -13.81 -9.62
CA ARG A 332 -17.13 -13.77 -10.08
C ARG A 332 -16.19 -13.19 -9.02
N PRO A 333 -14.89 -13.50 -9.08
CA PRO A 333 -13.88 -12.72 -8.38
C PRO A 333 -13.88 -11.26 -8.82
N LEU A 334 -13.24 -10.42 -8.01
CA LEU A 334 -12.87 -9.09 -8.45
C LEU A 334 -11.97 -9.16 -9.71
N THR A 335 -12.14 -8.21 -10.62
CA THR A 335 -11.21 -8.01 -11.73
C THR A 335 -9.93 -7.32 -11.23
N ILE A 336 -8.90 -7.28 -12.08
CA ILE A 336 -7.67 -6.52 -11.79
C ILE A 336 -8.00 -5.03 -11.65
N ARG A 337 -8.81 -4.47 -12.56
CA ARG A 337 -9.26 -3.07 -12.49
C ARG A 337 -10.05 -2.73 -11.22
N GLU A 338 -10.95 -3.59 -10.77
CA GLU A 338 -11.67 -3.38 -9.50
C GLU A 338 -10.72 -3.38 -8.30
N ALA A 339 -9.74 -4.29 -8.29
CA ALA A 339 -8.70 -4.31 -7.26
C ALA A 339 -7.83 -3.03 -7.31
N ALA A 340 -7.52 -2.53 -8.52
CA ALA A 340 -6.78 -1.29 -8.72
C ALA A 340 -7.54 -0.07 -8.18
N ARG A 341 -8.85 0.05 -8.50
CA ARG A 341 -9.71 1.11 -7.97
C ARG A 341 -9.87 1.05 -6.46
N ILE A 342 -10.01 -0.15 -5.88
CA ILE A 342 -10.02 -0.31 -4.41
C ILE A 342 -8.70 0.12 -3.78
N GLN A 343 -7.57 -0.07 -4.49
CA GLN A 343 -6.26 0.47 -4.12
C GLN A 343 -6.06 1.93 -4.55
N THR A 344 -7.10 2.60 -5.01
CA THR A 344 -7.12 4.01 -5.40
C THR A 344 -6.22 4.38 -6.59
N PHE A 345 -5.94 3.42 -7.47
CA PHE A 345 -5.36 3.74 -8.78
C PHE A 345 -6.46 4.24 -9.72
N PRO A 346 -6.22 5.36 -10.44
CA PRO A 346 -7.15 5.85 -11.44
C PRO A 346 -7.20 4.92 -12.66
N ASP A 347 -8.27 5.06 -13.45
CA ASP A 347 -8.55 4.20 -14.60
C ASP A 347 -7.53 4.35 -15.74
N ASP A 348 -6.93 5.54 -15.86
CA ASP A 348 -5.87 5.83 -16.83
C ASP A 348 -4.50 5.27 -16.42
N PHE A 349 -4.36 4.74 -15.20
CA PHE A 349 -3.15 4.05 -14.78
C PHE A 349 -3.01 2.69 -15.48
N VAL A 350 -1.87 2.47 -16.12
CA VAL A 350 -1.60 1.28 -16.96
C VAL A 350 -0.71 0.30 -16.21
N PHE A 351 -1.14 -0.95 -16.07
CA PHE A 351 -0.31 -2.02 -15.50
C PHE A 351 0.26 -2.93 -16.61
N CYS A 352 1.55 -3.24 -16.54
CA CYS A 352 2.28 -4.10 -17.47
C CYS A 352 2.50 -5.51 -16.91
N GLY A 353 2.88 -6.44 -17.78
CA GLY A 353 3.08 -7.85 -17.44
C GLY A 353 1.81 -8.71 -17.45
N ASN A 354 1.93 -9.95 -16.99
CA ASN A 354 0.80 -10.89 -16.95
C ASN A 354 -0.15 -10.60 -15.76
N ALA A 355 -1.30 -11.26 -15.73
CA ALA A 355 -2.33 -11.04 -14.70
C ALA A 355 -1.82 -11.24 -13.26
N SER A 356 -0.87 -12.16 -13.04
CA SER A 356 -0.27 -12.39 -11.74
C SER A 356 0.67 -11.25 -11.34
N HIS A 357 1.47 -10.72 -12.29
CA HIS A 357 2.31 -9.56 -12.05
C HIS A 357 1.45 -8.34 -11.68
N LYS A 358 0.41 -8.06 -12.47
CA LYS A 358 -0.48 -6.90 -12.26
C LYS A 358 -1.14 -6.93 -10.87
N ILE A 359 -1.73 -8.06 -10.47
CA ILE A 359 -2.38 -8.13 -9.14
C ILE A 359 -1.37 -8.07 -7.99
N GLN A 360 -0.16 -8.60 -8.19
CA GLN A 360 0.91 -8.51 -7.20
C GLN A 360 1.37 -7.05 -7.02
N GLN A 361 1.56 -6.32 -8.12
CA GLN A 361 1.89 -4.90 -8.13
C GLN A 361 0.83 -4.08 -7.37
N ILE A 362 -0.45 -4.28 -7.69
CA ILE A 362 -1.57 -3.59 -7.02
C ILE A 362 -1.60 -3.90 -5.52
N GLY A 363 -1.45 -5.19 -5.13
CA GLY A 363 -1.48 -5.60 -3.74
C GLY A 363 -0.29 -5.10 -2.90
N ASN A 364 0.88 -4.97 -3.53
CA ASN A 364 2.09 -4.45 -2.89
C ASN A 364 2.07 -2.92 -2.74
N ALA A 365 1.39 -2.20 -3.63
CA ALA A 365 1.42 -0.75 -3.65
C ALA A 365 0.94 -0.07 -2.36
N ILE A 366 1.48 1.12 -2.12
CA ILE A 366 0.85 2.14 -1.28
C ILE A 366 -0.28 2.76 -2.09
N PRO A 367 -1.51 2.86 -1.54
CA PRO A 367 -2.62 3.49 -2.25
C PRO A 367 -2.28 4.95 -2.67
N PRO A 368 -2.50 5.37 -3.92
CA PRO A 368 -2.20 6.73 -4.36
C PRO A 368 -2.85 7.83 -3.53
N ILE A 369 -4.13 7.71 -3.14
CA ILE A 369 -4.78 8.72 -2.29
C ILE A 369 -4.07 8.85 -0.95
N LEU A 370 -3.69 7.71 -0.35
CA LEU A 370 -2.97 7.73 0.92
C LEU A 370 -1.66 8.50 0.77
N ALA A 371 -0.85 8.16 -0.24
CA ALA A 371 0.41 8.85 -0.50
C ALA A 371 0.21 10.36 -0.78
N ARG A 372 -0.84 10.72 -1.52
CA ARG A 372 -1.20 12.11 -1.82
C ARG A 372 -1.49 12.91 -0.55
N VAL A 373 -2.29 12.36 0.37
CA VAL A 373 -2.62 13.04 1.64
C VAL A 373 -1.35 13.37 2.44
N PHE A 374 -0.41 12.43 2.54
CA PHE A 374 0.85 12.69 3.26
C PHE A 374 1.77 13.67 2.51
N ALA A 375 1.79 13.61 1.19
CA ALA A 375 2.56 14.54 0.37
C ALA A 375 2.03 15.97 0.50
N GLU A 376 0.71 16.18 0.39
CA GLU A 376 0.06 17.48 0.57
C GLU A 376 0.29 18.00 2.00
N HIS A 377 0.13 17.14 3.00
CA HIS A 377 0.37 17.51 4.40
C HIS A 377 1.80 18.01 4.65
N ILE A 378 2.82 17.32 4.11
CA ILE A 378 4.22 17.78 4.23
C ILE A 378 4.40 19.12 3.50
N ARG A 379 3.89 19.23 2.28
CA ARG A 379 4.05 20.42 1.43
C ARG A 379 3.38 21.66 2.03
N ASP A 380 2.14 21.51 2.47
CA ASP A 380 1.26 22.64 2.80
C ASP A 380 1.41 23.10 4.26
N ASP A 381 1.60 22.15 5.19
CA ASP A 381 1.62 22.47 6.63
C ASP A 381 3.04 22.68 7.19
N TYR A 382 4.07 22.15 6.53
CA TYR A 382 5.46 22.21 7.01
C TYR A 382 6.42 22.83 6.01
N GLY A 383 6.36 22.39 4.75
CA GLY A 383 7.26 22.82 3.69
C GLY A 383 8.65 22.17 3.77
N PHE A 384 9.62 22.87 3.18
CA PHE A 384 10.97 22.35 2.90
C PHE A 384 12.08 23.32 3.35
N GLU A 385 11.73 24.26 4.21
CA GLU A 385 12.63 25.24 4.81
C GLU A 385 12.63 25.04 6.32
N GLY A 386 13.79 25.15 6.95
CA GLY A 386 13.91 25.01 8.40
C GLY A 386 15.37 24.99 8.84
N ASP A 387 15.58 25.08 10.14
CA ASP A 387 16.92 25.02 10.71
C ASP A 387 17.44 23.58 10.64
N GLN A 388 18.60 23.40 10.01
CA GLN A 388 19.28 22.10 10.02
C GLN A 388 19.84 21.82 11.41
N ASP A 389 19.00 21.25 12.26
CA ASP A 389 19.43 20.61 13.50
C ASP A 389 20.11 19.28 13.15
N ASN A 390 21.33 19.08 13.63
CA ASN A 390 22.05 17.81 13.46
C ASN A 390 21.71 16.80 14.58
N GLU A 391 20.93 17.19 15.59
CA GLU A 391 20.48 16.31 16.65
C GLU A 391 19.14 15.65 16.29
N GLY A 392 19.21 14.38 15.89
CA GLY A 392 18.03 13.57 15.64
C GLY A 392 17.27 13.27 16.93
N ARG A 393 15.95 13.10 16.83
CA ARG A 393 15.09 12.82 18.00
C ARG A 393 13.83 12.06 17.63
N MET A 394 13.19 11.46 18.62
CA MET A 394 11.90 10.80 18.48
C MET A 394 10.77 11.79 18.79
N LEU A 395 9.90 12.06 17.82
CA LEU A 395 8.70 12.89 17.97
C LEU A 395 7.51 12.10 18.51
N GLY A 396 7.38 10.83 18.14
CA GLY A 396 6.26 10.01 18.60
C GLY A 396 6.30 8.56 18.13
N PHE A 397 5.75 7.66 18.96
CA PHE A 397 5.60 6.23 18.66
C PHE A 397 4.16 5.77 18.97
N LEU A 398 3.29 5.78 17.97
CA LEU A 398 1.84 5.67 18.13
C LEU A 398 1.32 4.38 17.47
N LEU A 399 1.08 3.32 18.27
CA LEU A 399 0.75 1.99 17.75
C LEU A 399 -0.71 1.55 17.91
N THR A 400 -1.49 2.21 18.77
CA THR A 400 -2.85 1.79 19.11
C THR A 400 -3.79 2.98 19.17
N LYS A 401 -4.91 2.88 18.45
CA LYS A 401 -6.07 3.74 18.67
C LYS A 401 -6.84 3.23 19.88
N ALA A 402 -7.02 4.08 20.88
CA ALA A 402 -7.66 3.74 22.16
C ALA A 402 -9.15 3.28 22.05
N GLY A 403 -9.76 3.32 20.86
CA GLY A 403 -11.17 2.99 20.65
C GLY A 403 -11.50 1.54 20.27
N ALA A 404 -10.51 0.67 20.05
CA ALA A 404 -10.74 -0.71 19.61
C ALA A 404 -10.36 -1.75 20.66
N MET A 405 -11.09 -1.81 21.77
CA MET A 405 -11.07 -3.02 22.61
C MET A 405 -11.69 -4.19 21.84
N SER A 406 -10.99 -5.33 21.87
CA SER A 406 -11.57 -6.59 21.41
C SER A 406 -12.85 -6.88 22.20
N PRO A 407 -13.96 -7.32 21.58
CA PRO A 407 -15.14 -7.79 22.30
C PRO A 407 -14.81 -8.89 23.32
N ALA A 408 -13.75 -9.67 23.09
CA ALA A 408 -13.29 -10.69 24.03
C ALA A 408 -12.75 -10.11 25.35
N LEU A 409 -12.27 -8.86 25.34
CA LEU A 409 -11.79 -8.14 26.53
C LEU A 409 -12.91 -7.39 27.27
N LYS A 410 -14.12 -7.28 26.69
CA LYS A 410 -15.28 -6.70 27.38
C LYS A 410 -15.91 -7.65 28.41
N ASN A 411 -15.57 -8.94 28.37
CA ASN A 411 -16.14 -9.96 29.26
C ASN A 411 -15.18 -10.36 30.39
N THR A 412 -14.13 -9.57 30.64
CA THR A 412 -13.09 -9.87 31.65
C THR A 412 -13.00 -8.82 32.75
N GLU A 413 -14.00 -7.96 32.90
CA GLU A 413 -14.14 -7.06 34.07
C GLU A 413 -15.19 -7.59 35.05
#